data_AF-W3XI19-F1
#
_entry.id   AF-W3XI19-F1
#
_cell.length_a   1.000
_cell.length_b   1.000
_cell.length_c   1.000
_cell.angle_alpha   90.00
_cell.angle_beta   90.00
_cell.angle_gamma   90.00
#
_symmetry.space_group_name_H-M   'P 1'
#
loop_
_entity.id
_entity.type
_entity.pdbx_description
1 polymer ?
#
loop_
_entity_poly.entity_id
_entity_poly.type
_entity_poly.pdbx_seq_one_letter_code
_entity_poly.pdbx_strand_id
1 'polypeptide(L)'
;MALRTLIWTALLATLGLCWDPTTRQCKQDICLTSFIWCDPDSPAGDCAYPLGTYTRTPTPQTPGSAVLLEENNFNISWKAFHDGPVRIQWHMENVNADETSAATWEVNVTDSSYFIFRPGEVLRSFPTTLAPNMTAAEARDHASQGQGNVLVIDQPRVATGSNNDTQSDTSSPFTVQPAFLYQYFVTQKWIGQEEFNQLWSRGVGIGVGVGVPLLLIFSVTVTFFLTRRYVERQVHSFKA
;
A
#
# COMPACT_ATOMS: atom_id res chain seq x y z
N MET A 1 17.87 32.06 -24.70
CA MET A 1 18.53 30.88 -24.07
C MET A 1 17.97 30.55 -22.67
N ALA A 2 16.91 31.21 -22.19
CA ALA A 2 16.30 30.98 -20.87
C ALA A 2 15.14 29.96 -20.86
N LEU A 3 14.69 29.49 -22.03
CA LEU A 3 13.53 28.58 -22.15
C LEU A 3 13.88 27.10 -21.90
N ARG A 4 15.17 26.72 -21.97
CA ARG A 4 15.62 25.33 -21.79
C ARG A 4 15.78 24.92 -20.33
N THR A 5 15.92 25.86 -19.40
CA THR A 5 16.07 25.58 -17.95
C THR A 5 14.74 25.33 -17.24
N LEU A 6 13.61 25.77 -17.80
CA LEU A 6 12.27 25.49 -17.25
C LEU A 6 11.79 24.05 -17.50
N ILE A 7 12.35 23.35 -18.49
CA ILE A 7 11.95 21.97 -18.83
C ILE A 7 12.56 20.96 -17.84
N TRP A 8 13.72 21.27 -17.24
CA TRP A 8 14.39 20.38 -16.28
C TRP A 8 13.78 20.39 -14.88
N THR A 9 13.10 21.46 -14.47
CA THR A 9 12.43 21.53 -13.16
C THR A 9 11.05 20.88 -13.16
N ALA A 10 10.37 20.78 -14.30
CA ALA A 10 9.08 20.10 -14.42
C ALA A 10 9.19 18.56 -14.37
N LEU A 11 10.36 17.99 -14.73
CA LEU A 11 10.59 16.55 -14.78
C LEU A 11 10.84 15.89 -13.41
N LEU A 12 11.04 16.67 -12.35
CA LEU A 12 11.17 16.21 -10.96
C LEU A 12 9.83 16.17 -10.19
N ALA A 13 8.73 16.57 -10.84
CA ALA A 13 7.39 16.59 -10.26
C ALA A 13 6.54 15.35 -10.61
N THR A 14 7.14 14.27 -11.13
CA THR A 14 6.52 12.94 -11.05
C THR A 14 6.69 12.42 -9.62
N LEU A 15 6.09 13.15 -8.67
CA LEU A 15 5.96 12.73 -7.29
C LEU A 15 5.07 11.49 -7.28
N GLY A 16 5.54 10.45 -6.59
CA GLY A 16 4.97 9.10 -6.59
C GLY A 16 3.45 9.11 -6.48
N LEU A 17 2.81 8.71 -7.57
CA LEU A 17 1.42 8.30 -7.51
C LEU A 17 1.42 7.00 -6.73
N CYS A 18 0.99 7.04 -5.46
CA CYS A 18 0.68 5.82 -4.73
C CYS A 18 -0.36 5.04 -5.55
N TRP A 19 -0.08 3.75 -5.75
CA TRP A 19 -0.98 2.87 -6.50
C TRP A 19 -2.38 2.85 -5.87
N ASP A 20 -3.41 2.86 -6.71
CA ASP A 20 -4.80 2.81 -6.25
C ASP A 20 -5.39 1.41 -6.54
N PRO A 21 -5.80 0.64 -5.51
CA PRO A 21 -6.35 -0.70 -5.70
C PRO A 21 -7.62 -0.74 -6.56
N THR A 22 -8.35 0.37 -6.69
CA THR A 22 -9.53 0.46 -7.56
C THR A 22 -9.17 0.39 -9.05
N THR A 23 -7.93 0.74 -9.40
CA THR A 23 -7.41 0.72 -10.77
C THR A 23 -6.85 -0.65 -11.17
N ARG A 24 -6.81 -1.62 -10.25
CA ARG A 24 -6.39 -3.00 -10.51
C ARG A 24 -7.13 -3.59 -11.71
N GLN A 25 -6.37 -4.17 -12.64
CA GLN A 25 -6.92 -4.88 -13.80
C GLN A 25 -7.31 -6.29 -13.39
N CYS A 26 -8.61 -6.58 -13.44
CA CYS A 26 -9.14 -7.87 -13.04
C CYS A 26 -9.08 -8.87 -14.18
N LYS A 27 -8.27 -9.92 -14.03
CA LYS A 27 -8.15 -11.04 -14.98
C LYS A 27 -9.17 -12.16 -14.71
N GLN A 28 -9.92 -12.05 -13.61
CA GLN A 28 -10.81 -13.07 -13.07
C GLN A 28 -12.25 -12.54 -12.97
N ASP A 29 -13.27 -13.41 -12.99
CA ASP A 29 -14.69 -13.04 -12.94
C ASP A 29 -15.09 -12.30 -11.67
N ILE A 30 -14.32 -12.44 -10.59
CA ILE A 30 -14.45 -11.61 -9.40
C ILE A 30 -13.07 -11.18 -8.92
N CYS A 31 -12.95 -9.94 -8.44
CA CYS A 31 -11.70 -9.40 -7.92
C CYS A 31 -11.95 -8.35 -6.84
N LEU A 32 -11.14 -8.39 -5.79
CA LEU A 32 -11.07 -7.35 -4.78
C LEU A 32 -10.44 -6.07 -5.37
N THR A 33 -11.12 -4.95 -5.16
CA THR A 33 -10.65 -3.59 -5.47
C THR A 33 -10.32 -2.79 -4.21
N SER A 34 -10.34 -3.47 -3.06
CA SER A 34 -10.01 -2.97 -1.73
C SER A 34 -9.23 -4.05 -0.99
N PHE A 35 -8.63 -3.71 0.15
CA PHE A 35 -7.85 -4.67 0.95
C PHE A 35 -6.67 -5.33 0.22
N ILE A 36 -6.22 -4.73 -0.89
CA ILE A 36 -4.97 -5.05 -1.55
C ILE A 36 -4.03 -3.88 -1.25
N TRP A 37 -2.88 -4.17 -0.63
CA TRP A 37 -1.99 -3.13 -0.13
C TRP A 37 -0.97 -2.67 -1.14
N CYS A 38 -0.57 -3.54 -2.06
CA CYS A 38 0.48 -3.27 -3.02
C CYS A 38 0.10 -3.82 -4.39
N ASP A 39 0.57 -3.16 -5.43
CA ASP A 39 0.41 -3.67 -6.79
C ASP A 39 1.22 -4.96 -6.97
N PRO A 40 0.60 -6.12 -7.22
CA PRO A 40 1.33 -7.35 -7.47
C PRO A 40 2.14 -7.31 -8.76
N ASP A 41 1.77 -6.44 -9.71
CA ASP A 41 2.41 -6.32 -11.02
C ASP A 41 3.50 -5.23 -11.06
N SER A 42 3.66 -4.42 -10.00
CA SER A 42 4.68 -3.36 -9.94
C SER A 42 6.01 -3.88 -9.37
N PRO A 43 7.12 -3.83 -10.14
CA PRO A 43 8.45 -4.21 -9.64
C PRO A 43 8.99 -3.23 -8.60
N ALA A 44 8.40 -2.04 -8.47
CA ALA A 44 8.78 -1.02 -7.50
C ALA A 44 8.10 -1.20 -6.13
N GLY A 45 7.09 -2.08 -6.03
CA GLY A 45 6.38 -2.32 -4.78
C GLY A 45 5.54 -1.12 -4.35
N ASP A 46 4.80 -0.51 -5.27
CA ASP A 46 3.94 0.63 -4.97
C ASP A 46 2.78 0.18 -4.06
N CYS A 47 2.85 0.58 -2.80
CA CYS A 47 1.86 0.24 -1.79
C CYS A 47 1.02 1.44 -1.39
N ALA A 48 -0.28 1.20 -1.20
CA ALA A 48 -1.22 2.13 -0.62
C ALA A 48 -2.10 1.43 0.41
N TYR A 49 -2.21 2.06 1.58
CA TYR A 49 -3.03 1.58 2.67
C TYR A 49 -4.24 2.51 2.84
N PRO A 50 -5.45 1.97 3.09
CA PRO A 50 -6.63 2.79 3.25
C PRO A 50 -6.55 3.64 4.53
N LEU A 51 -7.31 4.74 4.56
CA LEU A 51 -7.41 5.60 5.73
C LEU A 51 -7.84 4.79 6.96
N GLY A 52 -7.23 5.09 8.12
CA GLY A 52 -7.53 4.39 9.37
C GLY A 52 -6.81 3.05 9.53
N THR A 53 -5.82 2.75 8.69
CA THR A 53 -4.91 1.61 8.85
C THR A 53 -3.50 2.07 9.20
N TYR A 54 -2.74 1.17 9.81
CA TYR A 54 -1.36 1.39 10.24
C TYR A 54 -0.47 0.25 9.73
N THR A 55 0.83 0.46 9.70
CA THR A 55 1.81 -0.57 9.33
C THR A 55 2.49 -1.08 10.59
N ARG A 56 2.60 -2.40 10.77
CA ARG A 56 3.27 -2.99 11.94
C ARG A 56 4.76 -2.62 12.02
N THR A 57 5.41 -2.51 10.87
CA THR A 57 6.81 -2.11 10.74
C THR A 57 6.96 -1.11 9.60
N PRO A 58 7.45 0.11 9.86
CA PRO A 58 7.81 1.07 8.83
C PRO A 58 9.19 0.70 8.25
N THR A 59 9.36 -0.54 7.78
CA THR A 59 10.59 -0.96 7.12
C THR A 59 10.41 -0.92 5.61
N PRO A 60 11.27 -0.21 4.86
CA PRO A 60 11.12 -0.01 3.42
C PRO A 60 11.33 -1.28 2.57
N GLN A 61 11.64 -2.42 3.18
CA GLN A 61 12.11 -3.63 2.49
C GLN A 61 11.07 -4.74 2.37
N THR A 62 9.98 -4.66 3.12
CA THR A 62 8.89 -5.63 3.04
C THR A 62 7.56 -4.91 3.23
N PRO A 63 6.60 -5.06 2.30
CA PRO A 63 5.26 -4.54 2.50
C PRO A 63 4.66 -5.23 3.72
N GLY A 64 4.60 -4.50 4.83
CA GLY A 64 4.07 -5.02 6.09
C GLY A 64 2.57 -5.26 5.98
N SER A 65 2.08 -6.27 6.72
CA SER A 65 0.64 -6.47 6.91
C SER A 65 0.01 -5.19 7.46
N ALA A 66 -1.16 -4.83 6.94
CA ALA A 66 -1.92 -3.71 7.46
C ALA A 66 -2.43 -4.04 8.88
N VAL A 67 -2.47 -3.04 9.73
CA VAL A 67 -3.05 -3.09 11.06
C VAL A 67 -4.35 -2.29 11.03
N LEU A 68 -5.45 -2.98 11.26
CA LEU A 68 -6.79 -2.43 11.36
C LEU A 68 -7.14 -2.23 12.83
N LEU A 69 -7.95 -1.22 13.14
CA LEU A 69 -8.49 -1.06 14.49
C LEU A 69 -9.91 -1.61 14.56
N GLU A 70 -10.24 -2.31 15.66
CA GLU A 70 -11.55 -2.95 15.85
C GLU A 70 -12.74 -2.00 15.67
N GLU A 71 -12.60 -0.74 16.09
CA GLU A 71 -13.67 0.28 16.06
C GLU A 71 -13.79 1.01 14.71
N ASN A 72 -12.88 0.76 13.77
CA ASN A 72 -12.90 1.40 12.46
C ASN A 72 -13.82 0.65 11.49
N ASN A 73 -14.40 1.40 10.57
CA ASN A 73 -15.20 0.87 9.47
C ASN A 73 -14.37 0.87 8.20
N PHE A 74 -14.34 -0.25 7.49
CA PHE A 74 -13.58 -0.41 6.26
C PHE A 74 -14.51 -0.80 5.13
N ASN A 75 -14.31 -0.19 3.96
CA ASN A 75 -15.08 -0.55 2.78
C ASN A 75 -14.39 -1.71 2.05
N ILE A 76 -15.02 -2.87 2.03
CA ILE A 76 -14.64 -3.97 1.13
C ILE A 76 -15.40 -3.75 -0.17
N SER A 77 -14.70 -3.49 -1.26
CA SER A 77 -15.25 -3.40 -2.61
C SER A 77 -14.62 -4.42 -3.55
N TRP A 78 -15.38 -4.80 -4.57
CA TRP A 78 -14.98 -5.73 -5.62
C TRP A 78 -15.54 -5.33 -6.97
N LYS A 79 -14.99 -5.90 -8.04
CA LYS A 79 -15.65 -5.96 -9.35
C LYS A 79 -16.02 -7.41 -9.62
N ALA A 80 -17.22 -7.63 -10.13
CA ALA A 80 -17.70 -8.92 -10.60
C ALA A 80 -18.12 -8.79 -12.06
N PHE A 81 -17.81 -9.81 -12.86
CA PHE A 81 -18.21 -9.91 -14.27
C PHE A 81 -19.63 -10.44 -14.43
N HIS A 82 -20.17 -11.10 -13.39
CA HIS A 82 -21.51 -11.65 -13.36
C HIS A 82 -22.32 -11.02 -12.24
N ASP A 83 -23.61 -10.83 -12.50
CA ASP A 83 -24.57 -10.43 -11.47
C ASP A 83 -24.90 -11.65 -10.59
N GLY A 84 -24.85 -11.47 -9.28
CA GLY A 84 -25.19 -12.53 -8.33
C GLY A 84 -24.70 -12.23 -6.91
N PRO A 85 -25.11 -13.06 -5.93
CA PRO A 85 -24.63 -12.94 -4.56
C PRO A 85 -23.11 -13.14 -4.52
N VAL A 86 -22.42 -12.26 -3.80
CA VAL A 86 -21.01 -12.41 -3.47
C VAL A 86 -20.89 -12.83 -2.02
N ARG A 87 -20.13 -13.88 -1.79
CA ARG A 87 -19.81 -14.37 -0.46
C ARG A 87 -18.49 -13.77 -0.03
N ILE A 88 -18.46 -13.21 1.17
CA ILE A 88 -17.27 -12.66 1.79
C ILE A 88 -16.96 -13.50 3.01
N GLN A 89 -15.74 -14.01 3.06
CA GLN A 89 -15.23 -14.80 4.18
C GLN A 89 -14.03 -14.07 4.79
N TRP A 90 -13.95 -14.05 6.12
CA TRP A 90 -12.75 -13.68 6.83
C TRP A 90 -12.16 -14.94 7.47
N HIS A 91 -10.99 -15.32 6.96
CA HIS A 91 -10.19 -16.42 7.49
C HIS A 91 -9.16 -15.84 8.45
N MET A 92 -9.18 -16.28 9.71
CA MET A 92 -8.15 -15.96 10.69
C MET A 92 -7.23 -17.16 10.84
N GLU A 93 -5.93 -16.89 10.80
CA GLU A 93 -4.90 -17.91 10.95
C GLU A 93 -5.02 -18.61 12.31
N ASN A 94 -4.89 -19.94 12.28
CA ASN A 94 -4.82 -20.67 13.53
C ASN A 94 -3.42 -20.51 14.14
N VAL A 95 -3.36 -19.94 15.34
CA VAL A 95 -2.10 -19.78 16.08
C VAL A 95 -1.62 -21.14 16.62
N ASN A 96 -2.52 -22.11 16.79
CA ASN A 96 -2.22 -23.46 17.25
C ASN A 96 -2.30 -24.46 16.10
N ALA A 97 -1.17 -25.04 15.70
CA ALA A 97 -1.08 -26.02 14.60
C ALA A 97 -1.93 -27.29 14.80
N ASP A 98 -2.34 -27.59 16.05
CA ASP A 98 -3.10 -28.78 16.42
C ASP A 98 -4.63 -28.59 16.29
N GLU A 99 -5.10 -27.36 16.10
CA GLU A 99 -6.53 -27.09 15.92
C GLU A 99 -6.89 -27.06 14.43
N THR A 100 -7.72 -28.00 14.01
CA THR A 100 -8.12 -28.20 12.60
C THR A 100 -9.13 -27.17 12.08
N SER A 101 -9.61 -26.25 12.92
CA SER A 101 -10.67 -25.31 12.57
C SER A 101 -10.13 -23.89 12.45
N ALA A 102 -9.79 -23.45 11.24
CA ALA A 102 -9.49 -22.04 10.98
C ALA A 102 -10.71 -21.18 11.36
N ALA A 103 -10.52 -20.09 12.11
CA ALA A 103 -11.60 -19.21 12.48
C ALA A 103 -12.17 -18.57 11.22
N THR A 104 -13.38 -18.97 10.83
CA THR A 104 -14.01 -18.47 9.62
C THR A 104 -15.28 -17.73 9.99
N TRP A 105 -15.36 -16.48 9.57
CA TRP A 105 -16.60 -15.72 9.53
C TRP A 105 -17.04 -15.55 8.07
N GLU A 106 -18.34 -15.55 7.83
CA GLU A 106 -18.91 -15.44 6.48
C GLU A 106 -20.13 -14.54 6.46
N VAL A 107 -20.30 -13.80 5.36
CA VAL A 107 -21.54 -13.09 5.02
C VAL A 107 -21.82 -13.21 3.52
N ASN A 108 -23.10 -13.27 3.15
CA ASN A 108 -23.53 -13.18 1.77
C ASN A 108 -24.06 -11.77 1.50
N VAL A 109 -23.54 -11.15 0.44
CA VAL A 109 -23.92 -9.81 0.01
C VAL A 109 -24.61 -9.92 -1.35
N THR A 110 -25.81 -9.34 -1.43
CA THR A 110 -26.63 -9.31 -2.65
C THR A 110 -26.84 -7.87 -3.07
N ASP A 111 -26.91 -7.64 -4.39
CA ASP A 111 -27.26 -6.34 -4.97
C ASP A 111 -26.35 -5.17 -4.58
N SER A 112 -25.09 -5.44 -4.22
CA SER A 112 -24.06 -4.41 -4.02
C SER A 112 -22.69 -4.87 -4.51
N SER A 113 -21.83 -3.90 -4.83
CA SER A 113 -20.41 -4.11 -5.18
C SER A 113 -19.48 -3.80 -4.01
N TYR A 114 -20.05 -3.64 -2.81
CA TYR A 114 -19.31 -3.26 -1.61
C TYR A 114 -20.00 -3.70 -0.31
N PHE A 115 -19.21 -3.81 0.75
CA PHE A 115 -19.62 -4.18 2.09
C PHE A 115 -18.83 -3.38 3.13
N ILE A 116 -19.51 -2.87 4.17
CA ILE A 116 -18.86 -2.17 5.28
C ILE A 116 -18.40 -3.20 6.32
N PHE A 117 -17.12 -3.53 6.28
CA PHE A 117 -16.48 -4.39 7.25
C PHE A 117 -16.21 -3.65 8.55
N ARG A 118 -16.75 -4.20 9.64
CA ARG A 118 -16.62 -3.69 11.00
C ARG A 118 -15.98 -4.78 11.87
N PRO A 119 -14.64 -4.83 11.97
CA PRO A 119 -13.96 -5.96 12.60
C PRO A 119 -14.46 -6.22 14.02
N GLY A 120 -14.66 -5.18 14.82
CA GLY A 120 -15.16 -5.32 16.18
C GLY A 120 -16.60 -5.84 16.31
N GLU A 121 -17.47 -5.61 15.32
CA GLU A 121 -18.82 -6.23 15.28
C GLU A 121 -18.72 -7.70 14.88
N VAL A 122 -17.89 -8.01 13.88
CA VAL A 122 -17.65 -9.38 13.42
C VAL A 122 -17.07 -10.24 14.55
N LEU A 123 -16.03 -9.77 15.24
CA LEU A 123 -15.41 -10.48 16.35
C LEU A 123 -16.37 -10.72 17.52
N ARG A 124 -17.32 -9.82 17.76
CA ARG A 124 -18.37 -9.99 18.79
C ARG A 124 -19.45 -11.00 18.40
N SER A 125 -19.56 -11.35 17.13
CA SER A 125 -20.55 -12.31 16.63
C SER A 125 -20.16 -13.77 16.85
N PHE A 126 -18.92 -14.04 17.29
CA PHE A 126 -18.47 -15.39 17.61
C PHE A 126 -19.11 -15.91 18.91
N PRO A 127 -19.49 -17.20 18.97
CA PRO A 127 -19.25 -18.25 17.96
C PRO A 127 -20.15 -18.12 16.72
N THR A 128 -19.60 -18.49 15.56
CA THR A 128 -20.34 -18.53 14.29
C THR A 128 -20.74 -19.96 13.94
N THR A 129 -21.56 -20.13 12.90
CA THR A 129 -21.91 -21.47 12.38
C THR A 129 -20.69 -22.23 11.84
N LEU A 130 -19.68 -21.52 11.33
CA LEU A 130 -18.45 -22.07 10.79
C LEU A 130 -17.34 -22.23 11.84
N ALA A 131 -17.48 -21.58 13.00
CA ALA A 131 -16.59 -21.67 14.14
C ALA A 131 -17.40 -21.78 15.46
N PRO A 132 -18.16 -22.88 15.66
CA PRO A 132 -19.09 -23.01 16.78
C PRO A 132 -18.38 -23.11 18.14
N ASN A 133 -17.11 -23.54 18.14
CA ASN A 133 -16.32 -23.73 19.35
C ASN A 133 -15.43 -22.53 19.68
N MET A 134 -15.48 -21.45 18.89
CA MET A 134 -14.62 -20.30 19.07
C MET A 134 -15.36 -19.15 19.75
N THR A 135 -14.84 -18.71 20.88
CA THR A 135 -15.36 -17.55 21.62
C THR A 135 -14.95 -16.23 20.96
N ALA A 136 -15.68 -15.15 21.27
CA ALA A 136 -15.32 -13.81 20.84
C ALA A 136 -13.96 -13.31 21.39
N ALA A 137 -13.47 -13.91 22.49
CA ALA A 137 -12.14 -13.58 23.02
C ALA A 137 -11.04 -14.26 22.21
N GLU A 138 -11.20 -15.54 21.90
CA GLU A 138 -10.29 -16.30 21.04
C GLU A 138 -10.24 -15.71 19.63
N ALA A 139 -11.39 -15.38 19.03
CA ALA A 139 -11.44 -14.75 17.72
C ALA A 139 -10.64 -13.43 17.68
N ARG A 140 -10.72 -12.61 18.74
CA ARG A 140 -9.89 -11.38 18.85
C ARG A 140 -8.41 -11.71 18.93
N ASP A 141 -8.05 -12.74 19.68
CA ASP A 141 -6.66 -13.17 19.81
C ASP A 141 -6.09 -13.59 18.45
N HIS A 142 -6.79 -14.46 17.72
CA HIS A 142 -6.44 -14.87 16.35
C HIS A 142 -6.33 -13.68 15.39
N ALA A 143 -7.28 -12.76 15.45
CA ALA A 143 -7.28 -11.57 14.60
C ALA A 143 -6.10 -10.63 14.89
N SER A 144 -5.61 -10.60 16.13
CA SER A 144 -4.51 -9.72 16.56
C SER A 144 -3.11 -10.32 16.34
N GLN A 145 -2.97 -11.64 16.43
CA GLN A 145 -1.68 -12.31 16.38
C GLN A 145 -1.31 -12.83 14.98
N GLY A 146 -2.29 -13.31 14.21
CA GLY A 146 -2.07 -13.99 12.93
C GLY A 146 -1.67 -13.03 11.81
N GLN A 147 -0.56 -13.32 11.12
CA GLN A 147 -0.24 -12.64 9.86
C GLN A 147 -1.08 -13.20 8.69
N GLY A 148 -1.74 -14.34 8.87
CA GLY A 148 -2.59 -14.97 7.88
C GLY A 148 -4.06 -14.54 7.92
N ASN A 149 -4.42 -13.42 8.58
CA ASN A 149 -5.77 -12.89 8.43
C ASN A 149 -5.98 -12.37 7.01
N VAL A 150 -6.90 -13.00 6.29
CA VAL A 150 -7.25 -12.64 4.92
C VAL A 150 -8.76 -12.63 4.71
N LEU A 151 -9.20 -11.74 3.84
CA LEU A 151 -10.56 -11.76 3.31
C LEU A 151 -10.54 -12.53 1.99
N VAL A 152 -11.47 -13.45 1.83
CA VAL A 152 -11.70 -14.17 0.58
C VAL A 152 -13.08 -13.76 0.09
N ILE A 153 -13.17 -13.38 -1.18
CA ILE A 153 -14.45 -13.20 -1.85
C ILE A 153 -14.62 -14.27 -2.90
N ASP A 154 -15.83 -14.79 -3.01
CA ASP A 154 -16.18 -15.76 -4.04
C ASP A 154 -17.61 -15.53 -4.53
N GLN A 155 -17.83 -15.91 -5.78
CA GLN A 155 -19.16 -15.91 -6.37
C GLN A 155 -19.54 -17.35 -6.69
N PRO A 156 -20.52 -17.94 -5.98
CA PRO A 156 -20.98 -19.28 -6.30
C PRO A 156 -21.62 -19.26 -7.69
N ARG A 157 -20.97 -19.87 -8.68
CA ARG A 157 -21.54 -19.96 -10.04
C ARG A 157 -22.83 -20.78 -9.98
N VAL A 158 -23.87 -20.30 -10.65
CA VAL A 158 -24.99 -21.16 -11.06
C VAL A 158 -24.40 -22.24 -11.96
N ALA A 159 -24.51 -23.50 -11.55
CA ALA A 159 -23.82 -24.65 -12.13
C ALA A 159 -24.08 -24.83 -13.63
N THR A 160 -23.36 -24.10 -14.49
CA THR A 160 -23.27 -24.37 -15.92
C THR A 160 -22.17 -25.40 -16.16
N GLY A 161 -22.43 -26.65 -15.76
CA GLY A 161 -21.81 -27.88 -16.28
C GLY A 161 -20.27 -28.05 -16.26
N SER A 162 -19.51 -27.06 -15.78
CA SER A 162 -18.06 -27.11 -15.68
C SER A 162 -17.65 -27.34 -14.24
N ASN A 163 -16.87 -28.38 -14.01
CA ASN A 163 -16.52 -28.89 -12.69
C ASN A 163 -15.82 -27.81 -11.83
N ASN A 164 -16.44 -27.44 -10.71
CA ASN A 164 -15.83 -26.95 -9.47
C ASN A 164 -14.93 -25.70 -9.44
N ASP A 165 -14.82 -24.91 -10.51
CA ASP A 165 -14.08 -23.64 -10.43
C ASP A 165 -14.97 -22.54 -9.80
N THR A 166 -15.03 -22.53 -8.46
CA THR A 166 -15.50 -21.37 -7.71
C THR A 166 -14.41 -20.31 -7.79
N GLN A 167 -14.66 -19.30 -8.61
CA GLN A 167 -13.72 -18.21 -8.78
C GLN A 167 -13.72 -17.36 -7.51
N SER A 168 -12.53 -17.19 -6.95
CA SER A 168 -12.32 -16.43 -5.72
C SER A 168 -11.10 -15.54 -5.86
N ASP A 169 -11.10 -14.44 -5.11
CA ASP A 169 -9.96 -13.54 -4.96
C ASP A 169 -9.70 -13.30 -3.46
N THR A 170 -8.44 -13.08 -3.11
CA THR A 170 -7.99 -13.01 -1.72
C THR A 170 -7.33 -11.68 -1.44
N SER A 171 -7.59 -11.11 -0.27
CA SER A 171 -6.99 -9.85 0.16
C SER A 171 -5.51 -10.00 0.49
N SER A 172 -4.82 -8.87 0.58
CA SER A 172 -3.54 -8.82 1.28
C SER A 172 -3.74 -9.11 2.78
N PRO A 173 -2.74 -9.71 3.45
CA PRO A 173 -2.84 -10.04 4.87
C PRO A 173 -2.95 -8.79 5.74
N PHE A 174 -3.71 -8.89 6.83
CA PHE A 174 -3.83 -7.83 7.83
C PHE A 174 -3.80 -8.39 9.26
N THR A 175 -3.92 -7.51 10.23
CA THR A 175 -4.18 -7.83 11.64
C THR A 175 -5.22 -6.87 12.15
N VAL A 176 -5.98 -7.27 13.16
CA VAL A 176 -6.96 -6.41 13.82
C VAL A 176 -6.52 -6.20 15.26
N GLN A 177 -6.40 -4.94 15.66
CA GLN A 177 -5.90 -4.55 16.96
C GLN A 177 -6.99 -3.80 17.76
N PRO A 178 -6.98 -3.92 19.10
CA PRO A 178 -7.89 -3.20 19.95
C PRO A 178 -7.81 -1.68 19.75
N ALA A 179 -8.95 -0.99 19.86
CA ALA A 179 -9.01 0.45 19.65
C ALA A 179 -8.19 1.28 20.65
N PHE A 180 -7.95 0.78 21.87
CA PHE A 180 -7.11 1.47 22.86
C PHE A 180 -5.65 1.63 22.40
N LEU A 181 -5.19 0.84 21.43
CA LEU A 181 -3.87 0.99 20.81
C LEU A 181 -3.79 2.11 19.77
N TYR A 182 -4.90 2.81 19.48
CA TYR A 182 -4.92 3.94 18.54
C TYR A 182 -3.81 4.96 18.82
N GLN A 183 -3.67 5.40 20.07
CA GLN A 183 -2.67 6.39 20.47
C GLN A 183 -1.24 5.89 20.24
N TYR A 184 -1.00 4.60 20.47
CA TYR A 184 0.29 3.99 20.19
C TYR A 184 0.63 4.08 18.70
N PHE A 185 -0.29 3.68 17.82
CA PHE A 185 -0.02 3.69 16.38
C PHE A 185 0.11 5.10 15.79
N VAL A 186 -0.70 6.06 16.27
CA VAL A 186 -0.57 7.47 15.87
C VAL A 186 0.78 8.04 16.29
N THR A 187 1.22 7.75 17.52
CA THR A 187 2.53 8.18 18.02
C THR A 187 3.66 7.58 17.20
N GLN A 188 3.61 6.28 16.90
CA GLN A 188 4.62 5.61 16.07
C GLN A 188 4.68 6.20 14.65
N LYS A 189 3.53 6.47 14.04
CA LYS A 189 3.47 7.13 12.73
C LYS A 189 4.10 8.53 12.77
N TRP A 190 3.82 9.31 13.82
CA TRP A 190 4.37 10.65 13.98
C TRP A 190 5.88 10.64 14.20
N ILE A 191 6.38 9.76 15.08
CA ILE A 191 7.83 9.57 15.31
C ILE A 191 8.53 9.19 14.00
N GLY A 192 7.99 8.20 13.27
CA GLY A 192 8.60 7.76 12.01
C GLY A 192 8.60 8.85 10.93
N GLN A 193 7.56 9.68 10.86
CA GLN A 193 7.51 10.80 9.93
C GLN A 193 8.51 11.90 10.29
N GLU A 194 8.69 12.17 11.58
CA GLU A 194 9.68 13.13 12.05
C GLU A 194 11.11 12.66 11.76
N GLU A 195 11.42 11.39 12.01
CA GLU A 195 12.71 10.79 11.64
C GLU A 195 12.97 10.88 10.13
N PHE A 196 11.97 10.57 9.31
CA PHE A 196 12.08 10.71 7.85
C PHE A 196 12.34 12.17 7.44
N ASN A 197 11.60 13.12 8.01
CA ASN A 197 11.79 14.54 7.73
C ASN A 197 13.19 15.02 8.12
N GLN A 198 13.73 14.55 9.25
CA GLN A 198 15.08 14.89 9.70
C GLN A 198 16.15 14.28 8.78
N LEU A 199 15.98 13.03 8.35
CA LEU A 199 16.87 12.39 7.39
C LEU A 199 16.84 13.11 6.03
N TRP A 200 15.64 13.45 5.56
CA TRP A 200 15.46 14.19 4.30
C TRP A 200 16.07 15.59 4.39
N SER A 201 15.84 16.31 5.49
CA SER A 201 16.43 17.63 5.74
C SER A 201 17.97 17.58 5.75
N ARG A 202 18.56 16.57 6.40
CA ARG A 202 20.02 16.35 6.37
C ARG A 202 20.52 16.04 4.95
N GLY A 203 19.82 15.18 4.22
CA GLY A 203 20.16 14.82 2.85
C GLY A 203 20.10 16.00 1.89
N VAL A 204 19.02 16.80 1.94
CA VAL A 204 18.86 18.03 1.15
C VAL A 204 19.93 19.06 1.55
N GLY A 205 20.21 19.22 2.84
CA GLY A 205 21.25 20.10 3.34
C GLY A 205 22.63 19.78 2.77
N ILE A 206 23.01 18.49 2.73
CA ILE A 206 24.29 18.05 2.14
C ILE A 206 24.28 18.26 0.61
N GLY A 207 23.19 17.88 -0.07
CA GLY A 207 23.07 17.99 -1.52
C GLY A 207 23.18 19.43 -2.03
N VAL A 208 22.50 20.37 -1.39
CA VAL A 208 22.57 21.80 -1.73
C VAL A 208 23.91 22.40 -1.29
N GLY A 209 24.39 22.05 -0.09
CA GLY A 209 25.63 22.58 0.49
C GLY A 209 26.89 22.24 -0.31
N VAL A 210 26.95 21.05 -0.92
CA VAL A 210 28.10 20.63 -1.73
C VAL A 210 27.87 20.89 -3.23
N GLY A 211 26.63 20.69 -3.70
CA GLY A 211 26.30 20.81 -5.13
C GLY A 211 26.40 22.23 -5.68
N VAL A 212 25.90 23.23 -4.95
CA VAL A 212 25.89 24.63 -5.42
C VAL A 212 27.31 25.18 -5.55
N PRO A 213 28.22 25.05 -4.57
CA PRO A 213 29.60 25.52 -4.72
C PRO A 213 30.35 24.82 -5.85
N LEU A 214 30.19 23.51 -6.03
CA LEU A 214 30.84 22.77 -7.12
C LEU A 214 30.34 23.22 -8.50
N LEU A 215 29.03 23.44 -8.67
CA LEU A 215 28.48 23.99 -9.91
C LEU A 215 28.97 25.41 -10.19
N LEU A 216 29.09 26.24 -9.15
CA LEU A 216 29.68 27.58 -9.28
C LEU A 216 31.14 27.52 -9.72
N ILE A 217 31.96 26.68 -9.09
CA ILE A 217 33.37 26.49 -9.47
C ILE A 217 33.49 25.99 -10.92
N PHE A 218 32.66 25.02 -11.31
CA PHE A 218 32.65 24.47 -12.66
C PHE A 218 32.23 25.51 -13.70
N SER A 219 31.20 26.31 -13.40
CA SER A 219 30.76 27.39 -14.30
C SER A 219 31.85 28.45 -14.49
N VAL A 220 32.51 28.88 -13.42
CA VAL A 220 33.61 29.86 -13.48
C VAL A 220 34.79 29.31 -14.29
N THR A 221 35.18 28.06 -14.08
CA THR A 221 36.28 27.43 -14.84
C THR A 221 35.93 27.29 -16.32
N VAL A 222 34.73 26.82 -16.66
CA VAL A 222 34.28 26.72 -18.06
C VAL A 222 34.24 28.11 -18.72
N THR A 223 33.67 29.11 -18.06
CA THR A 223 33.62 30.48 -18.58
C THR A 223 35.03 31.02 -18.82
N PHE A 224 35.96 30.81 -17.89
CA PHE A 224 37.36 31.23 -18.02
C PHE A 224 38.08 30.55 -19.21
N PHE A 225 37.91 29.24 -19.38
CA PHE A 225 38.52 28.52 -20.51
C PHE A 225 37.94 28.96 -21.86
N LEU A 226 36.64 29.24 -21.93
CA LEU A 226 35.99 29.72 -23.15
C LEU A 226 36.43 31.14 -23.52
N THR A 227 36.51 32.07 -22.55
CA THR A 227 37.01 33.43 -22.82
C THR A 227 38.49 33.41 -23.23
N ARG A 228 39.32 32.60 -22.58
CA ARG A 228 40.73 32.46 -22.96
C ARG A 228 40.89 31.98 -24.41
N ARG A 229 40.17 30.92 -24.80
CA ARG A 229 40.18 30.42 -26.18
C ARG A 229 39.66 31.44 -27.20
N TYR A 230 38.67 32.24 -26.81
CA TYR A 230 38.13 33.30 -27.67
C TYR A 230 39.18 34.38 -27.94
N VAL A 231 39.88 34.84 -26.89
CA VAL A 231 40.96 35.83 -27.01
C VAL A 231 42.13 35.30 -27.84
N GLU A 232 42.57 34.06 -27.61
CA GLU A 232 43.65 33.44 -28.41
C GLU A 232 43.29 33.36 -29.90
N ARG A 233 42.04 33.06 -30.25
CA ARG A 233 41.57 33.07 -31.65
C ARG A 233 41.54 34.47 -32.27
N GLN A 234 41.13 35.48 -31.52
CA GLN A 234 41.13 36.88 -31.96
C GLN A 234 42.56 37.37 -32.25
N VAL A 235 43.53 37.03 -31.40
CA VAL A 235 44.94 37.40 -31.59
C VAL A 235 45.55 36.72 -32.82
N HIS A 236 45.19 35.48 -33.12
CA HIS A 236 45.64 34.80 -34.34
C HIS A 236 45.01 35.35 -35.62
N SER A 237 43.75 35.81 -35.57
CA SER A 237 43.08 36.44 -36.71
C SER A 237 43.61 37.84 -37.05
N PHE A 238 44.31 38.50 -36.12
CA PHE A 238 44.89 39.84 -36.34
C PHE A 238 46.34 39.80 -36.86
N LYS A 239 46.96 38.61 -36.89
CA LYS A 239 48.34 38.38 -37.36
C LYS A 239 48.42 37.69 -38.73
N ALA A 240 47.27 37.41 -39.36
CA ALA A 240 47.15 36.94 -40.74
C ALA A 240 46.63 38.08 -41.60
#